data_AF-A0A257YD45-F1
#
_entry.id   AF-A0A257YD45-F1
#
_cell.length_a   1.000
_cell.length_b   1.000
_cell.length_c   1.000
_cell.angle_alpha   90.00
_cell.angle_beta   90.00
_cell.angle_gamma   90.00
#
_symmetry.space_group_name_H-M   'P 1'
#
loop_
_entity.id
_entity.type
_entity.pdbx_description
1 polymer ?
#
loop_
_entity_poly.entity_id
_entity_poly.type
_entity_poly.pdbx_seq_one_letter_code
_entity_poly.pdbx_strand_id
1 'polypeptide(L)'
;MGSRVKWLDGAPGFWKTLTQSFSMKATELNGRRCGECGYVEFFVDTQAKPVKTLKSVDEENERLRQLVTRLQDRVSTLETIATDPAERTAREIEALRELPSPKDDDAGR
;
A
#
# COMPACT_ATOMS: atom_id res chain seq x y z
N MET A 1 -36.42 -25.33 -10.13
CA MET A 1 -35.95 -25.49 -8.74
C MET A 1 -34.46 -25.17 -8.72
N GLY A 2 -34.04 -24.02 -8.20
CA GLY A 2 -32.63 -23.66 -8.05
C GLY A 2 -32.17 -23.95 -6.63
N SER A 3 -31.10 -24.73 -6.46
CA SER A 3 -30.52 -25.02 -5.14
C SER A 3 -29.58 -23.88 -4.72
N ARG A 4 -29.62 -23.56 -3.42
CA ARG A 4 -28.86 -22.47 -2.81
C ARG A 4 -27.43 -22.94 -2.54
N VAL A 5 -26.45 -22.33 -3.19
CA VAL A 5 -25.04 -22.55 -2.85
C VAL A 5 -24.69 -21.67 -1.66
N LYS A 6 -24.23 -22.28 -0.57
CA LYS A 6 -23.73 -21.58 0.62
C LYS A 6 -22.20 -21.59 0.58
N TRP A 7 -21.61 -20.44 0.26
CA TRP A 7 -20.18 -20.19 0.43
C TRP A 7 -19.87 -19.97 1.91
N LEU A 8 -18.79 -20.59 2.38
CA LEU A 8 -18.24 -20.45 3.74
C LEU A 8 -16.76 -20.09 3.59
N ASP A 9 -16.44 -18.81 3.68
CA ASP A 9 -15.05 -18.39 3.88
C ASP A 9 -14.76 -18.25 5.39
N GLY A 10 -13.68 -18.90 5.83
CA GLY A 10 -12.91 -18.51 7.01
C GLY A 10 -13.39 -19.00 8.38
N ALA A 11 -13.09 -20.25 8.73
CA ALA A 11 -12.69 -20.60 10.10
C ALA A 11 -11.47 -21.54 10.01
N PRO A 12 -10.35 -21.28 10.72
CA PRO A 12 -9.16 -22.12 10.63
C PRO A 12 -9.44 -23.46 11.32
N GLY A 13 -9.87 -24.44 10.52
CA GLY A 13 -10.10 -25.81 10.98
C GLY A 13 -8.81 -26.62 11.10
N PHE A 14 -8.91 -27.71 11.86
CA PHE A 14 -7.92 -28.76 12.12
C PHE A 14 -7.05 -29.19 10.90
N TRP A 15 -7.57 -29.05 9.68
CA TRP A 15 -6.83 -29.33 8.44
C TRP A 15 -5.62 -28.41 8.20
N LYS A 16 -5.59 -27.18 8.74
CA LYS A 16 -4.43 -26.28 8.57
C LYS A 16 -3.16 -26.83 9.26
N THR A 17 -3.34 -27.61 10.32
CA THR A 17 -2.28 -28.32 11.05
C THR A 17 -1.82 -29.58 10.31
N LEU A 18 -2.69 -30.19 9.49
CA LEU A 18 -2.41 -31.38 8.70
C LEU A 18 -1.78 -31.05 7.34
N THR A 19 -2.07 -29.87 6.78
CA THR A 19 -1.53 -29.37 5.51
C THR A 19 -0.08 -28.89 5.59
N GLN A 20 0.56 -28.92 6.77
CA GLN A 20 1.99 -28.60 6.91
C GLN A 20 2.90 -29.74 6.41
N SER A 21 2.34 -30.93 6.10
CA SER A 21 3.10 -32.10 5.62
C SER A 21 2.98 -32.39 4.11
N PHE A 22 2.02 -31.83 3.39
CA PHE A 22 1.91 -32.03 1.93
C PHE A 22 1.62 -30.70 1.22
N SER A 23 2.61 -30.24 0.47
CA SER A 23 2.64 -29.01 -0.33
C SER A 23 1.34 -28.78 -1.13
N MET A 24 0.50 -27.85 -0.68
CA MET A 24 -0.66 -27.41 -1.47
C MET A 24 -0.25 -26.31 -2.44
N LYS A 25 -0.38 -26.61 -3.74
CA LYS A 25 -0.24 -25.65 -4.83
C LYS A 25 -1.53 -24.82 -4.92
N ALA A 26 -1.38 -23.51 -5.14
CA ALA A 26 -2.50 -22.60 -5.35
C ALA A 26 -3.37 -23.10 -6.52
N THR A 27 -4.67 -23.20 -6.28
CA THR A 27 -5.63 -23.86 -7.18
C THR A 27 -6.54 -22.80 -7.79
N GLU A 28 -6.62 -22.77 -9.12
CA GLU A 28 -7.47 -21.80 -9.82
C GLU A 28 -8.92 -22.31 -9.86
N LEU A 29 -9.86 -21.39 -9.57
CA LEU A 29 -11.29 -21.64 -9.63
C LEU A 29 -11.80 -21.21 -11.01
N ASN A 30 -12.26 -22.17 -11.80
CA ASN A 30 -12.81 -21.94 -13.13
C ASN A 30 -14.33 -22.06 -13.12
N GLY A 31 -15.01 -21.30 -13.97
CA GLY A 31 -16.48 -21.34 -14.11
C GLY A 31 -16.89 -21.61 -15.55
N ARG A 32 -17.81 -22.56 -15.76
CA ARG A 32 -18.47 -22.77 -17.06
C ARG A 32 -19.96 -22.51 -16.94
N ARG A 33 -20.48 -21.66 -17.83
CA ARG A 33 -21.92 -21.42 -17.94
C ARG A 33 -22.54 -22.40 -18.94
N CYS A 34 -23.61 -23.08 -18.53
CA CYS A 34 -24.42 -23.88 -19.44
C CYS A 34 -25.20 -22.96 -20.38
N GLY A 35 -25.04 -23.15 -21.69
CA GLY A 35 -25.73 -22.35 -22.72
C GLY A 35 -27.23 -22.63 -22.83
N GLU A 36 -27.69 -23.78 -22.34
CA GLU A 36 -29.08 -24.24 -22.51
C GLU A 36 -29.96 -23.91 -21.29
N CYS A 37 -29.46 -24.12 -20.07
CA CYS A 37 -30.22 -23.84 -18.83
C CYS A 37 -29.70 -22.64 -18.02
N GLY A 38 -28.59 -22.03 -18.44
CA GLY A 38 -28.05 -20.80 -17.85
C GLY A 38 -27.32 -20.94 -16.51
N TYR A 39 -27.24 -22.14 -15.93
CA TYR A 39 -26.53 -22.39 -14.67
C TYR A 39 -25.02 -22.23 -14.83
N VAL A 40 -24.34 -21.81 -13.75
CA VAL A 40 -22.87 -21.66 -13.71
C VAL A 40 -22.32 -22.72 -12.78
N GLU A 41 -21.49 -23.60 -13.32
CA GLU A 41 -20.77 -24.60 -12.56
C GLU A 41 -19.34 -24.12 -12.33
N PHE A 42 -18.90 -24.15 -11.06
CA PHE A 42 -17.54 -23.84 -10.67
C PHE A 42 -16.77 -25.13 -10.45
N PHE A 43 -15.56 -25.20 -10.98
CA PHE A 43 -14.66 -26.33 -10.85
C PHE A 43 -13.30 -25.86 -10.36
N VAL A 44 -12.68 -26.69 -9.52
CA VAL A 44 -11.33 -26.47 -9.04
C VAL A 44 -10.38 -27.21 -9.98
N ASP A 45 -9.52 -26.49 -10.68
CA ASP A 45 -8.50 -27.10 -11.53
C ASP A 45 -7.22 -27.33 -10.73
N THR A 46 -7.00 -28.59 -10.33
CA THR A 46 -5.83 -29.00 -9.54
C THR A 46 -4.55 -29.12 -10.38
N GLN A 47 -4.65 -29.07 -11.70
CA GLN A 47 -3.52 -29.10 -12.62
C GLN A 47 -3.16 -27.72 -13.16
N ALA A 48 -4.00 -26.71 -12.91
CA ALA A 48 -3.72 -25.34 -13.29
C ALA A 48 -2.39 -24.87 -12.70
N LYS A 49 -1.54 -24.32 -13.57
CA LYS A 49 -0.30 -23.65 -13.15
C LYS A 49 -0.71 -22.32 -12.53
N PRO A 50 -0.34 -22.03 -11.27
CA PRO A 50 -0.77 -20.81 -10.62
C PRO A 50 -0.22 -19.59 -11.36
N VAL A 51 -1.11 -18.64 -11.72
CA VAL A 51 -0.74 -17.37 -12.37
C VAL A 51 0.31 -16.59 -11.57
N LYS A 52 0.23 -16.61 -10.24
CA LYS A 52 1.27 -16.10 -9.34
C LYS A 52 1.62 -17.11 -8.27
N THR A 53 2.91 -17.30 -8.03
CA THR A 53 3.40 -18.11 -6.91
C THR A 53 3.49 -17.26 -5.64
N LEU A 54 3.45 -17.90 -4.46
CA LEU A 54 3.70 -17.21 -3.19
C LEU A 54 5.04 -16.45 -3.21
N LYS A 55 6.08 -17.09 -3.74
CA LYS A 55 7.40 -16.48 -3.90
C LYS A 55 7.38 -15.20 -4.74
N SER A 56 6.71 -15.22 -5.89
CA SER A 56 6.59 -14.01 -6.72
C SER A 56 5.80 -12.91 -6.04
N VAL A 57 4.78 -13.26 -5.24
CA VAL A 57 4.01 -12.27 -4.46
C VAL A 57 4.86 -11.68 -3.34
N ASP A 58 5.66 -12.49 -2.65
CA ASP A 58 6.58 -12.02 -1.61
C ASP A 58 7.67 -11.10 -2.19
N GLU A 59 8.24 -11.45 -3.34
CA GLU A 59 9.21 -10.60 -4.05
C GLU A 59 8.59 -9.27 -4.51
N GLU A 60 7.37 -9.29 -5.06
CA GLU A 60 6.63 -8.08 -5.42
C GLU A 60 6.37 -7.20 -4.18
N ASN A 61 5.92 -7.81 -3.08
CA ASN A 61 5.68 -7.10 -1.82
C ASN A 61 6.95 -6.44 -1.27
N GLU A 62 8.08 -7.14 -1.29
CA GLU A 62 9.36 -6.59 -0.84
C GLU A 62 9.79 -5.39 -1.71
N ARG A 63 9.66 -5.49 -3.04
CA ARG A 63 9.94 -4.37 -3.95
C ARG A 63 9.02 -3.19 -3.69
N LEU A 64 7.72 -3.44 -3.50
CA LEU A 64 6.74 -2.40 -3.20
C LEU A 64 7.06 -1.70 -1.87
N ARG A 65 7.44 -2.45 -0.83
CA ARG A 65 7.86 -1.88 0.46
C ARG A 65 9.08 -0.98 0.31
N GLN A 66 10.10 -1.41 -0.42
CA GLN A 66 11.30 -0.60 -0.69
C GLN A 66 10.99 0.68 -1.48
N LEU A 67 10.02 0.62 -2.40
CA LEU A 67 9.57 1.81 -3.12
C LEU A 67 8.82 2.77 -2.19
N VAL A 68 7.94 2.25 -1.34
CA VAL A 68 7.21 3.05 -0.36
C VAL A 68 8.16 3.73 0.62
N THR A 69 9.17 3.03 1.16
CA THR A 69 10.19 3.62 2.04
C THR A 69 10.93 4.76 1.35
N ARG A 70 11.38 4.56 0.10
CA ARG A 70 12.05 5.63 -0.68
C ARG A 70 11.14 6.82 -0.95
N LEU A 71 9.85 6.58 -1.17
CA LEU A 71 8.87 7.66 -1.35
C LEU A 71 8.66 8.43 -0.05
N GLN A 72 8.57 7.74 1.10
CA GLN A 72 8.45 8.36 2.41
C GLN A 72 9.66 9.23 2.74
N ASP A 73 10.89 8.74 2.52
CA ASP A 73 12.12 9.51 2.75
C ASP A 73 12.15 10.79 1.90
N ARG A 74 11.72 10.69 0.64
CA ARG A 74 11.64 11.84 -0.27
C ARG A 74 10.57 12.83 0.14
N VAL A 75 9.41 12.38 0.60
CA VAL A 75 8.36 13.26 1.10
C VAL A 75 8.83 13.99 2.35
N SER A 76 9.45 13.29 3.31
CA SER A 76 10.03 13.90 4.50
C SER A 76 11.09 14.96 4.16
N THR A 77 11.95 14.66 3.18
CA THR A 77 12.92 15.63 2.67
C THR A 77 12.24 16.85 2.04
N LEU A 78 11.19 16.64 1.24
CA LEU A 78 10.43 17.72 0.61
C LEU A 78 9.69 18.59 1.62
N GLU A 79 9.10 17.99 2.66
CA GLU A 79 8.47 18.71 3.77
C GLU A 79 9.48 19.61 4.48
N THR A 80 10.70 19.10 4.71
CA THR A 80 11.79 19.87 5.30
C THR A 80 12.20 21.03 4.41
N ILE A 81 12.43 20.80 3.11
CA ILE A 81 12.83 21.84 2.14
C ILE A 81 11.73 22.89 1.95
N ALA A 82 10.46 22.50 2.00
CA ALA A 82 9.36 23.44 1.84
C ALA A 82 9.18 24.33 3.07
N THR A 83 9.51 23.84 4.27
CA THR A 83 9.22 24.52 5.53
C THR A 83 10.42 25.33 6.05
N ASP A 84 11.61 24.75 6.09
CA ASP A 84 12.80 25.34 6.74
C ASP A 84 13.27 26.67 6.10
N PRO A 85 13.43 26.80 4.77
CA PRO A 85 13.81 28.07 4.15
C PRO A 85 12.77 29.18 4.38
N ALA A 86 11.49 28.87 4.31
CA ALA A 86 10.42 29.85 4.50
C ALA A 86 10.39 30.39 5.94
N GLU A 87 10.50 29.49 6.92
CA GLU A 87 10.56 29.85 8.33
C GLU A 87 11.82 30.67 8.67
N ARG A 88 12.97 30.28 8.12
CA ARG A 88 14.23 31.00 8.29
C ARG A 88 14.18 32.40 7.69
N THR A 89 13.73 32.53 6.45
CA THR A 89 13.59 33.83 5.78
C THR A 89 12.61 34.74 6.51
N ALA A 90 11.47 34.22 7.00
CA ALA A 90 10.53 35.02 7.77
C ALA A 90 11.17 35.61 9.04
N ARG A 91 11.91 34.79 9.80
CA ARG A 91 12.64 35.22 10.99
C ARG A 91 13.72 36.26 10.68
N GLU A 92 14.47 36.07 9.60
CA GLU A 92 15.49 37.04 9.16
C GLU A 92 14.86 38.39 8.79
N ILE A 93 13.72 38.39 8.11
CA ILE A 93 12.98 39.61 7.77
C ILE A 93 12.50 40.33 9.03
N GLU A 94 11.97 39.60 10.01
CA GLU A 94 11.52 40.17 11.28
C GLU A 94 12.69 40.78 12.06
N ALA A 95 13.83 40.08 12.15
CA ALA A 95 15.04 40.61 12.77
C ALA A 95 15.53 41.91 12.09
N LEU A 96 15.46 42.00 10.76
CA LEU A 96 15.82 43.21 10.02
C LEU A 96 14.85 44.38 10.27
N ARG A 97 13.58 44.10 10.60
CA ARG A 97 12.57 45.13 10.91
C ARG A 97 12.71 45.69 12.33
N GLU A 98 13.27 44.91 13.26
CA GLU A 98 13.53 45.33 14.64
C GLU A 98 14.82 46.15 14.78
N LEU A 99 15.67 46.18 13.75
CA LEU A 99 16.86 47.02 13.74
C LEU A 99 16.46 48.51 13.78
N PRO A 100 17.08 49.32 14.66
CA PRO A 100 16.83 50.76 14.69
C PRO A 100 17.17 51.36 13.32
N SER A 101 16.26 52.19 12.80
CA SER A 101 16.52 52.85 11.53
C SER A 101 17.49 54.01 11.76
N PRO A 102 18.41 54.29 10.83
CA PRO A 102 19.37 55.39 10.98
C PRO A 102 18.71 56.79 11.07
N LYS A 103 17.40 56.90 10.81
CA LYS A 103 16.64 58.15 11.01
C LYS A 103 16.18 58.34 12.46
N ASP A 104 16.13 57.27 13.25
CA ASP A 104 15.70 57.33 14.65
C ASP A 104 16.82 57.88 15.56
N ASP A 105 18.09 57.77 15.14
CA ASP A 105 19.26 58.28 15.87
C ASP A 105 19.46 59.81 15.73
N ASP A 106 18.97 60.42 14.65
CA ASP A 106 19.11 61.86 14.38
C ASP A 106 18.01 62.72 15.05
N ALA A 107 16.95 62.11 15.58
CA ALA A 107 15.85 62.82 16.25
C ALA A 107 16.18 63.21 17.71
N GLY A 108 17.35 62.82 18.23
CA GLY A 108 17.76 62.99 19.62
C GLY A 108 18.83 64.04 19.91
N ARG A 109 19.22 64.89 18.93
CA ARG A 109 20.26 65.92 19.11
C ARG A 109 19.75 67.35 19.06
#